data_AF-A0A6L3X9S7-F1
#
_entry.id   AF-A0A6L3X9S7-F1
#
_cell.length_a   1.000
_cell.length_b   1.000
_cell.length_c   1.000
_cell.angle_alpha   90.00
_cell.angle_beta   90.00
_cell.angle_gamma   90.00
#
_symmetry.space_group_name_H-M   'P 1'
#
loop_
_entity.id
_entity.type
_entity.pdbx_description
1 polymer ?
#
loop_
_entity_poly.entity_id
_entity_poly.type
_entity_poly.pdbx_seq_one_letter_code
_entity_poly.pdbx_strand_id
1 'polypeptide(L)'
;PESEPMIIGRNFLVKVNANIGNSAVTSSIEEEVEKLVWSTRWGADTVMDLSTGRYIHETREWILRNSPVPIGTVPIYQALEKVNGIAENLTWEAFRDTLLEQAEQGVDYFTIHAGVLLRYVPMTAKRLTGIVSRGGSIMAKWCLSHHQENFLYEHFREICEI
;
A
#
# COMPACT_ATOMS: atom_id res chain seq x y z
N PRO A 1 8.66 -3.91 16.31
CA PRO A 1 9.70 -3.67 17.36
C PRO A 1 11.12 -4.05 16.90
N GLU A 2 11.20 -4.83 15.83
CA GLU A 2 12.39 -5.41 15.20
C GLU A 2 13.16 -4.38 14.35
N SER A 3 12.48 -3.30 13.95
CA SER A 3 13.03 -2.24 13.11
C SER A 3 14.22 -1.53 13.77
N GLU A 4 15.35 -1.48 13.06
CA GLU A 4 16.49 -0.63 13.37
C GLU A 4 16.18 0.80 12.88
N PRO A 5 16.04 1.79 13.79
CA PRO A 5 15.55 3.10 13.41
C PRO A 5 16.42 3.81 12.37
N MET A 6 15.77 4.40 11.38
CA MET A 6 16.39 5.18 10.30
C MET A 6 15.64 6.51 10.06
N ILE A 7 16.20 7.39 9.23
CA ILE A 7 15.61 8.69 8.92
C ILE A 7 15.57 8.99 7.42
N ILE A 8 14.44 9.54 6.95
CA ILE A 8 14.24 10.03 5.58
C ILE A 8 14.10 11.54 5.63
N GLY A 9 14.98 12.26 4.93
CA GLY A 9 14.90 13.71 4.82
C GLY A 9 16.03 14.31 3.99
N ARG A 10 15.81 15.52 3.48
CA ARG A 10 16.72 16.22 2.55
C ARG A 10 18.14 16.40 3.09
N ASN A 11 18.30 16.52 4.41
CA ASN A 11 19.58 16.79 5.07
C ASN A 11 20.35 15.52 5.46
N PHE A 12 19.82 14.34 5.14
CA PHE A 12 20.42 13.04 5.45
C PHE A 12 20.83 12.32 4.16
N LEU A 13 21.50 11.17 4.29
CA LEU A 13 21.83 10.33 3.13
C LEU A 13 20.56 9.96 2.35
N VAL A 14 20.67 9.93 1.03
CA VAL A 14 19.61 9.40 0.15
C VAL A 14 19.31 7.95 0.54
N LYS A 15 18.03 7.61 0.53
CA LYS A 15 17.51 6.28 0.91
C LYS A 15 16.87 5.60 -0.30
N VAL A 16 16.94 4.27 -0.35
CA VAL A 16 16.41 3.44 -1.43
C VAL A 16 15.38 2.47 -0.86
N ASN A 17 14.23 2.37 -1.53
CA ASN A 17 13.17 1.42 -1.20
C ASN A 17 13.20 0.23 -2.17
N ALA A 18 13.06 -1.00 -1.66
CA ALA A 18 12.79 -2.17 -2.48
C ALA A 18 11.32 -2.59 -2.40
N ASN A 19 10.70 -2.86 -3.56
CA ASN A 19 9.34 -3.40 -3.60
C ASN A 19 9.41 -4.92 -3.73
N ILE A 20 8.72 -5.61 -2.83
CA ILE A 20 8.48 -7.05 -2.88
C ILE A 20 6.96 -7.29 -2.83
N GLY A 21 6.54 -8.54 -2.72
CA GLY A 21 5.14 -8.93 -2.57
C GLY A 21 4.73 -10.01 -3.55
N ASN A 22 3.82 -10.86 -3.08
CA ASN A 22 3.25 -11.93 -3.89
C ASN A 22 2.23 -11.39 -4.91
N SER A 23 1.92 -12.20 -5.91
CA SER A 23 0.82 -11.93 -6.82
C SER A 23 -0.15 -13.11 -6.86
N ALA A 24 -1.33 -12.93 -7.46
CA ALA A 24 -2.26 -14.04 -7.66
C ALA A 24 -1.67 -15.21 -8.49
N VAL A 25 -0.57 -14.98 -9.22
CA VAL A 25 0.01 -15.92 -10.18
C VAL A 25 1.31 -16.55 -9.67
N THR A 26 2.04 -15.89 -8.78
CA THR A 26 3.41 -16.27 -8.39
C THR A 26 3.75 -15.89 -6.95
N SER A 27 4.77 -16.57 -6.42
CA SER A 27 5.42 -16.39 -5.12
C SER A 27 4.76 -17.07 -3.92
N SER A 28 5.59 -17.44 -2.95
CA SER A 28 5.21 -17.99 -1.64
C SER A 28 5.69 -17.10 -0.51
N ILE A 29 5.24 -17.37 0.72
CA ILE A 29 5.69 -16.63 1.91
C ILE A 29 7.22 -16.72 2.05
N GLU A 30 7.79 -17.90 1.84
CA GLU A 30 9.22 -18.16 1.92
C GLU A 30 10.02 -17.34 0.91
N GLU A 31 9.54 -17.28 -0.34
CA GLU A 31 10.18 -16.46 -1.38
C GLU A 31 10.11 -14.97 -1.05
N GLU A 32 9.02 -14.48 -0.46
CA GLU A 32 8.92 -13.06 -0.05
C GLU A 32 9.85 -12.71 1.11
N VAL A 33 9.99 -13.60 2.09
CA VAL A 33 10.96 -13.42 3.18
C VAL A 33 12.40 -13.48 2.63
N GLU A 34 12.70 -14.35 1.68
CA GLU A 34 14.00 -14.38 1.02
C GLU A 34 14.29 -13.06 0.28
N LYS A 35 13.32 -12.51 -0.46
CA LYS A 35 13.46 -11.21 -1.13
C LYS A 35 13.69 -10.06 -0.14
N LEU A 36 13.03 -10.07 1.01
CA LEU A 36 13.27 -9.12 2.10
C LEU A 36 14.74 -9.17 2.56
N VAL A 37 15.23 -10.35 2.92
CA VAL A 37 16.62 -10.54 3.38
C VAL A 37 17.61 -10.15 2.28
N TRP A 38 17.32 -10.53 1.04
CA TRP A 38 18.19 -10.22 -0.10
C TRP A 38 18.26 -8.72 -0.37
N SER A 39 17.11 -8.04 -0.41
CA SER A 39 17.04 -6.60 -0.70
C SER A 39 17.76 -5.76 0.36
N THR A 40 17.52 -6.05 1.64
CA THR A 40 18.19 -5.37 2.76
C THR A 40 19.69 -5.63 2.77
N ARG A 41 20.12 -6.87 2.49
CA ARG A 41 21.55 -7.21 2.33
C ARG A 41 22.26 -6.37 1.27
N TRP A 42 21.57 -6.01 0.19
CA TRP A 42 22.11 -5.19 -0.90
C TRP A 42 21.85 -3.68 -0.73
N GLY A 43 21.37 -3.25 0.43
CA GLY A 43 21.29 -1.83 0.80
C GLY A 43 19.92 -1.19 0.58
N ALA A 44 18.82 -1.96 0.55
CA ALA A 44 17.49 -1.38 0.68
C ALA A 44 17.31 -0.81 2.10
N ASP A 45 17.01 0.49 2.20
CA ASP A 45 16.81 1.18 3.47
C ASP A 45 15.37 1.05 4.00
N THR A 46 14.41 0.80 3.10
CA THR A 46 13.02 0.45 3.42
C THR A 46 12.55 -0.62 2.43
N VAL A 47 11.52 -1.36 2.82
CA VAL A 47 10.89 -2.35 1.93
C VAL A 47 9.39 -2.13 1.92
N MET A 48 8.74 -2.29 0.77
CA MET A 48 7.28 -2.33 0.70
C MET A 48 6.79 -3.73 0.34
N ASP A 49 5.85 -4.22 1.14
CA ASP A 49 5.02 -5.36 0.77
C ASP A 49 3.86 -4.87 -0.11
N LEU A 50 3.94 -5.18 -1.40
CA LEU A 50 2.92 -4.85 -2.40
C LEU A 50 2.10 -6.08 -2.83
N SER A 51 2.01 -7.09 -1.95
CA SER A 51 1.26 -8.31 -2.18
C SER A 51 -0.19 -8.03 -2.59
N THR A 52 -0.66 -8.74 -3.62
CA THR A 52 -2.07 -8.71 -4.09
C THR A 52 -2.65 -10.10 -4.31
N GLY A 53 -1.99 -11.14 -3.82
CA GLY A 53 -2.41 -12.53 -3.97
C GLY A 53 -3.17 -13.06 -2.76
N ARG A 54 -3.09 -14.37 -2.57
CA ARG A 54 -3.61 -15.02 -1.35
C ARG A 54 -2.66 -14.75 -0.18
N TYR A 55 -3.18 -14.89 1.05
CA TYR A 55 -2.39 -14.83 2.28
C TYR A 55 -1.63 -13.51 2.48
N ILE A 56 -2.22 -12.38 2.09
CA ILE A 56 -1.58 -11.05 2.22
C ILE A 56 -1.24 -10.76 3.69
N HIS A 57 -2.17 -11.07 4.60
CA HIS A 57 -1.99 -10.83 6.03
C HIS A 57 -0.83 -11.65 6.60
N GLU A 58 -0.80 -12.94 6.30
CA GLU A 58 0.21 -13.88 6.80
C GLU A 58 1.58 -13.62 6.17
N THR A 59 1.63 -13.34 4.87
CA THR A 59 2.88 -12.96 4.17
C THR A 59 3.50 -11.73 4.83
N ARG A 60 2.68 -10.70 5.08
CA ARG A 60 3.13 -9.48 5.74
C ARG A 60 3.59 -9.71 7.18
N GLU A 61 2.91 -10.58 7.93
CA GLU A 61 3.32 -10.91 9.30
C GLU A 61 4.75 -11.48 9.32
N TRP A 62 5.03 -12.43 8.42
CA TRP A 62 6.37 -13.00 8.29
C TRP A 62 7.41 -11.96 7.85
N ILE A 63 7.06 -11.06 6.93
CA ILE A 63 7.94 -9.96 6.51
C ILE A 63 8.24 -9.04 7.70
N LEU A 64 7.22 -8.56 8.42
CA LEU A 64 7.37 -7.63 9.54
C LEU A 64 8.21 -8.20 10.68
N ARG A 65 7.93 -9.44 11.08
CA ARG A 65 8.67 -10.10 12.18
C ARG A 65 10.14 -10.42 11.83
N ASN A 66 10.52 -10.35 10.55
CA ASN A 66 11.88 -10.65 10.07
C ASN A 66 12.55 -9.44 9.40
N SER A 67 11.94 -8.25 9.45
CA SER A 67 12.50 -7.05 8.82
C SER A 67 13.25 -6.19 9.84
N PRO A 68 14.55 -5.92 9.62
CA PRO A 68 15.28 -4.91 10.39
C PRO A 68 15.02 -3.49 9.86
N VAL A 69 14.35 -3.32 8.72
CA VAL A 69 14.08 -2.02 8.09
C VAL A 69 12.59 -1.68 8.12
N PRO A 70 12.22 -0.39 7.99
CA PRO A 70 10.82 0.00 7.90
C PRO A 70 10.08 -0.68 6.75
N ILE A 71 8.88 -1.18 7.04
CA ILE A 71 7.97 -1.80 6.08
C ILE A 71 6.83 -0.86 5.73
N GLY A 72 6.65 -0.62 4.44
CA GLY A 72 5.51 0.10 3.91
C GLY A 72 4.50 -0.78 3.20
N THR A 73 3.28 -0.29 3.08
CA THR A 73 2.23 -0.96 2.29
C THR A 73 1.40 0.05 1.50
N VAL A 74 0.51 -0.49 0.67
CA VAL A 74 -0.55 0.25 -0.01
C VAL A 74 -1.89 -0.35 0.46
N PRO A 75 -2.52 0.15 1.54
CA PRO A 75 -3.64 -0.53 2.19
C PRO A 75 -4.84 -0.80 1.28
N ILE A 76 -5.03 0.03 0.24
CA ILE A 76 -6.13 -0.15 -0.72
C ILE A 76 -6.02 -1.47 -1.52
N TYR A 77 -4.84 -2.09 -1.62
CA TYR A 77 -4.69 -3.38 -2.29
C TYR A 77 -5.35 -4.50 -1.49
N GLN A 78 -5.10 -4.57 -0.19
CA GLN A 78 -5.75 -5.55 0.67
C GLN A 78 -7.25 -5.24 0.83
N ALA A 79 -7.62 -3.96 0.96
CA ALA A 79 -9.03 -3.57 1.04
C ALA A 79 -9.81 -4.00 -0.21
N LEU A 80 -9.18 -3.93 -1.40
CA LEU A 80 -9.76 -4.40 -2.65
C LEU A 80 -9.96 -5.92 -2.67
N GLU A 81 -9.01 -6.69 -2.14
CA GLU A 81 -9.16 -8.15 -1.99
C GLU A 81 -10.29 -8.52 -1.03
N LYS A 82 -10.48 -7.77 0.06
CA LYS A 82 -11.61 -7.96 1.00
C LYS A 82 -12.98 -7.80 0.32
N VAL A 83 -13.04 -7.08 -0.79
CA VAL A 83 -14.26 -6.89 -1.60
C VAL A 83 -14.20 -7.65 -2.94
N ASN A 84 -13.40 -8.73 -3.00
CA ASN A 84 -13.28 -9.63 -4.16
C ASN A 84 -12.83 -8.94 -5.46
N GLY A 85 -11.96 -7.94 -5.38
CA GLY A 85 -11.47 -7.24 -6.57
C GLY A 85 -12.46 -6.23 -7.17
N ILE A 86 -13.64 -6.06 -6.58
CA ILE A 86 -14.69 -5.16 -7.08
C ILE A 86 -14.47 -3.78 -6.46
N ALA A 87 -13.78 -2.91 -7.20
CA ALA A 87 -13.47 -1.56 -6.74
C ALA A 87 -14.71 -0.80 -6.26
N GLU A 88 -15.85 -0.96 -6.93
CA GLU A 88 -17.13 -0.32 -6.59
C GLU A 88 -17.67 -0.72 -5.21
N ASN A 89 -17.25 -1.87 -4.68
CA ASN A 89 -17.69 -2.33 -3.37
C ASN A 89 -16.80 -1.80 -2.23
N LEU A 90 -15.74 -1.04 -2.53
CA LEU A 90 -14.91 -0.41 -1.50
C LEU A 90 -15.73 0.61 -0.71
N THR A 91 -15.57 0.61 0.61
CA THR A 91 -16.14 1.60 1.51
C THR A 91 -15.07 2.12 2.48
N TRP A 92 -15.37 3.23 3.15
CA TRP A 92 -14.51 3.75 4.22
C TRP A 92 -14.29 2.70 5.32
N GLU A 93 -15.33 1.97 5.72
CA GLU A 93 -15.25 0.96 6.79
C GLU A 93 -14.30 -0.18 6.42
N ALA A 94 -14.41 -0.72 5.20
CA ALA A 94 -13.50 -1.76 4.72
C ALA A 94 -12.04 -1.29 4.67
N PHE A 95 -11.81 -0.02 4.32
CA PHE A 95 -10.48 0.58 4.31
C PHE A 95 -9.97 0.86 5.73
N ARG A 96 -10.80 1.41 6.62
CA ARG A 96 -10.50 1.67 8.03
C ARG A 96 -10.10 0.39 8.77
N ASP A 97 -10.86 -0.69 8.59
CA ASP A 97 -10.52 -1.98 9.19
C ASP A 97 -9.17 -2.50 8.66
N THR A 98 -8.86 -2.24 7.40
CA THR A 98 -7.57 -2.58 6.79
C THR A 98 -6.41 -1.74 7.35
N LEU A 99 -6.63 -0.45 7.62
CA LEU A 99 -5.64 0.39 8.28
C LEU A 99 -5.33 -0.11 9.69
N LEU A 100 -6.37 -0.38 10.49
CA LEU A 100 -6.23 -0.87 11.86
C LEU A 100 -5.47 -2.21 11.89
N GLU A 101 -5.87 -3.16 11.04
CA GLU A 101 -5.22 -4.46 10.93
C GLU A 101 -3.72 -4.33 10.61
N GLN A 102 -3.36 -3.47 9.66
CA GLN A 102 -1.97 -3.27 9.27
C GLN A 102 -1.15 -2.49 10.31
N ALA A 103 -1.78 -1.52 10.98
CA ALA A 103 -1.16 -0.75 12.05
C ALA A 103 -0.87 -1.65 13.26
N GLU A 104 -1.80 -2.53 13.63
CA GLU A 104 -1.62 -3.52 14.71
C GLU A 104 -0.47 -4.49 14.43
N GLN A 105 -0.28 -4.91 13.17
CA GLN A 105 0.86 -5.73 12.77
C GLN A 105 2.20 -4.97 12.85
N GLY A 106 2.18 -3.64 12.80
CA GLY A 106 3.37 -2.79 12.91
C GLY A 106 3.91 -2.29 11.57
N VAL A 107 3.07 -2.10 10.54
CA VAL A 107 3.47 -1.39 9.32
C VAL A 107 3.91 0.03 9.66
N ASP A 108 5.09 0.43 9.19
CA ASP A 108 5.71 1.72 9.54
C ASP A 108 5.16 2.90 8.73
N TYR A 109 4.71 2.66 7.49
CA TYR A 109 4.11 3.71 6.67
C TYR A 109 3.10 3.22 5.63
N PHE A 110 2.11 4.08 5.34
CA PHE A 110 1.07 3.81 4.35
C PHE A 110 1.17 4.74 3.14
N THR A 111 1.14 4.15 1.95
CA THR A 111 0.88 4.91 0.72
C THR A 111 -0.63 5.01 0.50
N ILE A 112 -1.18 6.22 0.73
CA ILE A 112 -2.61 6.51 0.63
C ILE A 112 -2.86 7.47 -0.54
N HIS A 113 -3.77 7.10 -1.44
CA HIS A 113 -4.04 7.85 -2.67
C HIS A 113 -5.14 8.92 -2.48
N ALA A 114 -5.13 9.64 -1.35
CA ALA A 114 -6.12 10.67 -1.03
C ALA A 114 -6.07 11.90 -1.95
N GLY A 115 -5.00 12.09 -2.73
CA GLY A 115 -4.88 13.16 -3.72
C GLY A 115 -5.59 12.90 -5.06
N VAL A 116 -6.15 11.70 -5.27
CA VAL A 116 -6.89 11.36 -6.50
C VAL A 116 -8.32 11.84 -6.38
N LEU A 117 -8.53 13.14 -6.60
CA LEU A 117 -9.84 13.78 -6.44
C LEU A 117 -10.70 13.57 -7.68
N LEU A 118 -12.02 13.46 -7.51
CA LEU A 118 -12.98 13.22 -8.60
C LEU A 118 -12.77 14.20 -9.76
N ARG A 119 -12.63 15.50 -9.44
CA ARG A 119 -12.41 16.57 -10.44
C ARG A 119 -11.09 16.47 -11.20
N TYR A 120 -10.11 15.71 -10.72
CA TYR A 120 -8.82 15.51 -11.38
C TYR A 120 -8.82 14.32 -12.35
N VAL A 121 -9.74 13.37 -12.20
CA VAL A 121 -9.83 12.20 -13.10
C VAL A 121 -10.01 12.61 -14.57
N PRO A 122 -10.89 13.55 -14.95
CA PRO A 122 -11.02 13.98 -16.34
C PRO A 122 -9.75 14.59 -16.94
N MET A 123 -8.86 15.16 -16.12
CA MET A 123 -7.60 15.75 -16.58
C MET A 123 -6.65 14.69 -17.17
N THR A 124 -6.85 13.40 -16.87
CA THR A 124 -6.03 12.32 -17.41
C THR A 124 -6.53 11.77 -18.74
N ALA A 125 -7.69 12.21 -19.24
CA ALA A 125 -8.35 11.64 -20.42
C ALA A 125 -7.52 11.74 -21.72
N LYS A 126 -6.61 12.73 -21.82
CA LYS A 126 -5.75 12.94 -22.99
C LYS A 126 -4.32 12.41 -22.80
N ARG A 127 -4.01 11.74 -21.69
CA ARG A 127 -2.68 11.16 -21.48
C ARG A 127 -2.48 9.96 -22.38
N LEU A 128 -1.29 9.84 -22.96
CA LEU A 128 -0.90 8.68 -23.77
C LEU A 128 -1.05 7.36 -23.01
N THR A 129 -0.66 7.33 -21.74
CA THR A 129 -0.64 6.13 -20.89
C THR A 129 -1.66 6.16 -19.75
N GLY A 130 -2.57 7.13 -19.74
CA GLY A 130 -3.63 7.24 -18.72
C GLY A 130 -3.13 7.37 -17.27
N ILE A 131 -3.75 6.60 -16.37
CA ILE A 131 -3.40 6.49 -14.94
C ILE A 131 -2.64 5.18 -14.74
N VAL A 132 -1.34 5.27 -14.51
CA VAL A 132 -0.45 4.10 -14.35
C VAL A 132 -0.23 3.68 -12.89
N SER A 133 -0.65 4.50 -11.93
CA SER A 133 -0.67 4.09 -10.51
C SER A 133 -1.78 3.08 -10.30
N ARG A 134 -1.45 1.90 -9.76
CA ARG A 134 -2.45 0.87 -9.41
C ARG A 134 -3.43 1.37 -8.35
N GLY A 135 -2.96 1.93 -7.23
CA GLY A 135 -3.84 2.50 -6.21
C GLY A 135 -4.65 3.68 -6.72
N GLY A 136 -4.03 4.53 -7.56
CA GLY A 136 -4.70 5.66 -8.17
C GLY A 136 -5.80 5.27 -9.16
N SER A 137 -5.60 4.21 -9.95
CA SER A 137 -6.62 3.72 -10.88
C SER A 137 -7.80 3.07 -10.16
N ILE A 138 -7.56 2.37 -9.04
CA ILE A 138 -8.62 1.85 -8.15
C ILE A 138 -9.50 3.00 -7.65
N MET A 139 -8.88 4.06 -7.10
CA MET A 139 -9.62 5.21 -6.58
C MET A 139 -10.34 5.99 -7.67
N ALA A 140 -9.72 6.18 -8.83
CA ALA A 140 -10.36 6.82 -9.97
C ALA A 140 -11.60 6.04 -10.44
N LYS A 141 -11.51 4.70 -10.50
CA LYS A 141 -12.64 3.84 -10.84
C LYS A 141 -13.76 3.98 -9.81
N TRP A 142 -13.46 3.90 -8.51
CA TRP A 142 -14.45 4.07 -7.45
C TRP A 142 -15.16 5.43 -7.51
N CYS A 143 -14.41 6.53 -7.70
CA CYS A 143 -14.96 7.88 -7.78
C CYS A 143 -15.91 8.02 -8.99
N LEU A 144 -15.54 7.46 -10.14
CA LEU A 144 -16.36 7.53 -11.36
C LEU A 144 -17.63 6.68 -11.26
N SER A 145 -17.55 5.49 -10.65
CA SER A 145 -18.71 4.60 -10.49
C SER A 145 -19.78 5.18 -9.58
N HIS A 146 -19.39 5.90 -8.52
CA HIS A 146 -20.33 6.53 -7.58
C HIS A 146 -20.63 7.99 -7.89
N HIS A 147 -19.82 8.62 -8.74
CA HIS A 147 -19.81 10.07 -8.93
C HIS A 147 -19.67 10.84 -7.60
N GLN A 148 -18.81 10.33 -6.72
CA GLN A 148 -18.53 10.88 -5.38
C GLN A 148 -17.06 11.29 -5.25
N GLU A 149 -16.76 12.17 -4.31
CA GLU A 149 -15.38 12.55 -3.99
C GLU A 149 -14.67 11.36 -3.31
N ASN A 150 -13.36 11.30 -3.48
CA ASN A 150 -12.53 10.23 -2.95
C ASN A 150 -12.71 10.06 -1.43
N PHE A 151 -13.23 8.92 -0.97
CA PHE A 151 -13.46 8.67 0.46
C PHE A 151 -12.17 8.75 1.30
N LEU A 152 -10.99 8.47 0.73
CA LEU A 152 -9.70 8.65 1.42
C LEU A 152 -9.39 10.13 1.70
N TYR A 153 -9.88 11.03 0.83
CA TYR A 153 -9.79 12.47 1.02
C TYR A 153 -10.82 12.95 2.04
N GLU A 154 -12.07 12.50 1.92
CA GLU A 154 -13.16 12.90 2.83
C GLU A 154 -12.89 12.49 4.28
N HIS A 155 -12.35 11.28 4.49
CA HIS A 155 -12.01 10.74 5.81
C HIS A 155 -10.54 10.96 6.19
N PHE A 156 -9.82 11.87 5.54
CA PHE A 156 -8.39 12.07 5.78
C PHE A 156 -8.06 12.39 7.25
N ARG A 157 -8.96 13.12 7.95
CA ARG A 157 -8.78 13.40 9.38
C ARG A 157 -8.91 12.14 10.23
N GLU A 158 -9.88 11.28 9.96
CA GLU A 158 -10.04 10.01 10.68
C GLU A 158 -8.84 9.07 10.41
N ILE A 159 -8.29 9.09 9.19
CA ILE A 159 -7.04 8.38 8.88
C ILE A 159 -5.89 8.84 9.78
N CYS A 160 -5.78 10.14 10.07
CA CYS A 160 -4.73 10.68 10.94
C CYS A 160 -4.95 10.41 12.44
N GLU A 161 -6.17 10.05 12.86
CA GLU A 161 -6.49 9.70 14.24
C GLU A 161 -6.16 8.23 14.55
N ILE A 162 -6.07 7.40 13.52
CA ILE A 162 -5.57 6.02 13.57
C ILE A 162 -4.04 6.04 13.71
#